data_AF-E5WX45-F1
#
_entry.id   AF-E5WX45-F1
#
_cell.length_a   1.000
_cell.length_b   1.000
_cell.length_c   1.000
_cell.angle_alpha   90.00
_cell.angle_beta   90.00
_cell.angle_gamma   90.00
#
_symmetry.space_group_name_H-M   'P 1'
#
loop_
_entity.id
_entity.type
_entity.pdbx_description
1 polymer ?
#
loop_
_entity_poly.entity_id
_entity_poly.type
_entity_poly.pdbx_seq_one_letter_code
_entity_poly.pdbx_strand_id
1 'polypeptide(L)'
;MKEEKIPCRIIRYREFPDLLFGTLREDGPVYFDATRFIQAKGDARRHNVRDFRVAFHHWATALADAYGIDREKMIIRDEASGHLLIDECLALLFVVYIDPAFGVYLLERVDELLSGGFTVSDTWLVQAAGLRFTKEELTQILEQHETQHI
;
A
#
# COMPACT_ATOMS: atom_id res chain seq x y z
N MET A 1 -22.50 -8.98 -4.71
CA MET A 1 -21.39 -8.40 -3.92
C MET A 1 -21.89 -8.26 -2.50
N LYS A 2 -21.13 -8.77 -1.54
CA LYS A 2 -21.51 -8.74 -0.13
C LYS A 2 -21.49 -7.31 0.39
N GLU A 3 -22.45 -6.96 1.25
CA GLU A 3 -22.52 -5.65 1.91
C GLU A 3 -22.19 -5.83 3.40
N GLU A 4 -21.38 -4.93 3.95
CA GLU A 4 -20.99 -4.89 5.36
C GLU A 4 -20.81 -3.42 5.78
N LYS A 5 -20.89 -3.10 7.07
CA LYS A 5 -20.65 -1.74 7.57
C LYS A 5 -19.27 -1.63 8.22
N ILE A 6 -18.24 -1.20 7.47
CA ILE A 6 -16.84 -1.19 7.94
C ILE A 6 -16.27 0.22 7.89
N PRO A 7 -16.15 0.92 9.04
CA PRO A 7 -15.54 2.24 9.07
C PRO A 7 -14.03 2.17 8.85
N CYS A 8 -13.55 2.62 7.69
CA CYS A 8 -12.13 2.70 7.38
C CYS A 8 -11.51 4.00 7.94
N ARG A 9 -10.68 3.88 8.98
CA ARG A 9 -10.07 5.02 9.70
C ARG A 9 -8.61 4.80 10.08
N ILE A 10 -8.10 3.59 9.88
CA ILE A 10 -6.79 3.16 10.36
C ILE A 10 -5.75 3.48 9.29
N ILE A 11 -4.72 4.24 9.66
CA ILE A 11 -3.53 4.45 8.82
C ILE A 11 -2.55 3.31 9.11
N ARG A 12 -2.32 2.45 8.11
CA ARG A 12 -1.35 1.34 8.23
C ARG A 12 -0.04 1.64 7.53
N TYR A 13 -0.10 2.08 6.27
CA TYR A 13 1.08 2.46 5.51
C TYR A 13 1.27 3.96 5.67
N ARG A 14 2.30 4.37 6.43
CA ARG A 14 2.59 5.80 6.63
C ARG A 14 2.94 6.53 5.34
N GLU A 15 3.47 5.81 4.36
CA GLU A 15 3.73 6.29 3.00
C GLU A 15 2.45 6.57 2.21
N PHE A 16 1.35 5.90 2.56
CA PHE A 16 0.02 6.04 1.94
C PHE A 16 -1.03 6.35 3.01
N PRO A 17 -1.00 7.54 3.65
CA PRO A 17 -1.91 7.87 4.74
C PRO A 17 -3.38 7.94 4.32
N ASP A 18 -3.64 8.14 3.02
CA ASP A 18 -4.99 8.17 2.45
C ASP A 18 -5.55 6.76 2.18
N LEU A 19 -4.72 5.71 2.23
CA LEU A 19 -5.16 4.31 2.13
C LEU A 19 -5.63 3.84 3.51
N LEU A 20 -6.89 4.15 3.82
CA LEU A 20 -7.48 3.86 5.12
C LEU A 20 -8.00 2.43 5.20
N PHE A 21 -7.70 1.77 6.32
CA PHE A 21 -8.12 0.41 6.63
C PHE A 21 -9.21 0.38 7.71
N GLY A 22 -9.99 -0.69 7.74
CA GLY A 22 -11.01 -0.97 8.74
C GLY A 22 -11.26 -2.47 8.92
N THR A 23 -11.81 -2.83 10.08
CA THR A 23 -12.25 -4.20 10.42
C THR A 23 -13.51 -4.13 11.28
N LEU A 24 -14.34 -5.18 11.23
CA LEU A 24 -15.59 -5.27 12.00
C LEU A 24 -15.37 -5.67 13.45
N ARG A 25 -14.34 -6.48 13.73
CA ARG A 25 -14.07 -7.10 15.02
C ARG A 25 -12.57 -7.25 15.21
N GLU A 26 -12.11 -7.32 16.45
CA GLU A 26 -10.75 -7.76 16.75
C GLU A 26 -10.53 -9.14 16.10
N ASP A 27 -9.40 -9.29 15.40
CA ASP A 27 -9.01 -10.46 14.59
C ASP A 27 -9.93 -10.80 13.39
N GLY A 28 -10.82 -9.88 13.00
CA GLY A 28 -11.65 -10.00 11.79
C GLY A 28 -10.92 -9.66 10.50
N PRO A 29 -11.50 -9.97 9.33
CA PRO A 29 -10.95 -9.59 8.04
C PRO A 29 -10.81 -8.07 7.94
N VAL A 30 -9.66 -7.65 7.41
CA VAL A 30 -9.31 -6.24 7.27
C VAL A 30 -9.48 -5.83 5.82
N TYR A 31 -10.12 -4.69 5.63
CA TYR A 31 -10.37 -4.10 4.33
C TYR A 31 -9.79 -2.70 4.25
N PHE A 32 -9.46 -2.24 3.04
CA PHE A 32 -9.18 -0.83 2.77
C PHE A 32 -10.23 -0.22 1.86
N ASP A 33 -10.46 1.09 2.02
CA ASP A 33 -11.41 1.85 1.21
C ASP A 33 -10.81 2.25 -0.14
N ALA A 34 -11.03 1.39 -1.14
CA ALA A 34 -10.51 1.59 -2.49
C ALA A 34 -11.18 2.78 -3.20
N THR A 35 -12.48 3.01 -2.95
CA THR A 35 -13.21 4.15 -3.52
C THR A 35 -12.62 5.47 -3.04
N ARG A 36 -12.41 5.60 -1.73
CA ARG A 36 -11.79 6.79 -1.14
C ARG A 36 -10.36 6.97 -1.63
N PHE A 37 -9.57 5.90 -1.74
CA PHE A 37 -8.19 6.01 -2.21
C PHE A 37 -8.12 6.49 -3.67
N ILE A 38 -9.00 5.99 -4.56
CA ILE A 38 -9.12 6.51 -5.92
C ILE A 38 -9.48 8.01 -5.91
N GLN A 39 -10.41 8.43 -5.06
CA GLN A 39 -10.80 9.85 -4.97
C GLN A 39 -9.66 10.75 -4.48
N ALA A 40 -8.80 10.26 -3.59
CA ALA A 40 -7.71 11.02 -2.99
C ALA A 40 -6.45 11.06 -3.86
N LYS A 41 -6.11 9.96 -4.55
CA LYS A 41 -4.82 9.78 -5.23
C LYS A 41 -4.92 9.33 -6.68
N GLY A 42 -6.07 8.80 -7.10
CA GLY A 42 -6.28 8.28 -8.45
C GLY A 42 -6.87 9.30 -9.43
N ASP A 43 -7.13 8.82 -10.65
CA ASP A 43 -7.91 9.51 -11.66
C ASP A 43 -9.18 8.69 -11.90
N ALA A 44 -10.34 9.20 -11.51
CA ALA A 44 -11.62 8.50 -11.65
C ALA A 44 -12.01 8.17 -13.10
N ARG A 45 -11.37 8.77 -14.11
CA ARG A 45 -11.55 8.43 -15.53
C ARG A 45 -10.75 7.19 -15.94
N ARG A 46 -9.72 6.85 -15.19
CA ARG A 46 -8.77 5.77 -15.50
C ARG A 46 -8.82 4.64 -14.48
N HIS A 47 -9.13 4.96 -13.24
CA HIS A 47 -9.06 4.05 -12.10
C HIS A 47 -10.46 3.76 -11.58
N ASN A 48 -10.82 2.49 -11.66
CA ASN A 48 -11.97 1.93 -10.98
C ASN A 48 -11.67 0.49 -10.54
N VAL A 49 -12.42 0.02 -9.55
CA VAL A 49 -12.23 -1.30 -8.95
C VAL A 49 -12.54 -2.44 -9.93
N ARG A 50 -13.43 -2.24 -10.90
CA ARG A 50 -13.74 -3.27 -11.90
C ARG A 50 -12.53 -3.56 -12.78
N ASP A 51 -11.87 -2.53 -13.28
CA ASP A 51 -10.70 -2.69 -14.15
C ASP A 51 -9.50 -3.21 -13.37
N PHE A 52 -9.33 -2.79 -12.11
CA PHE A 52 -8.35 -3.39 -11.19
C PHE A 52 -8.53 -4.91 -11.06
N ARG A 53 -9.77 -5.38 -10.85
CA ARG A 53 -10.05 -6.82 -10.74
C ARG A 53 -9.67 -7.60 -11.99
N VAL A 54 -9.88 -7.01 -13.17
CA VAL A 54 -9.52 -7.64 -14.45
C VAL A 54 -8.00 -7.67 -14.60
N ALA A 55 -7.33 -6.54 -14.38
CA ALA A 55 -5.89 -6.42 -14.55
C ALA A 55 -5.10 -7.34 -13.60
N PHE A 56 -5.59 -7.54 -12.37
CA PHE A 56 -4.89 -8.31 -11.33
C PHE A 56 -5.57 -9.65 -11.00
N HIS A 57 -6.41 -10.19 -11.88
CA HIS A 57 -7.19 -11.41 -11.62
C HIS A 57 -6.32 -12.61 -11.19
N HIS A 58 -5.18 -12.83 -11.85
CA HIS A 58 -4.27 -13.92 -11.52
C HIS A 58 -3.66 -13.77 -10.13
N TRP A 59 -3.26 -12.54 -9.77
CA TRP A 59 -2.72 -12.23 -8.44
C TRP A 59 -3.78 -12.38 -7.36
N ALA A 60 -4.98 -11.85 -7.58
CA ALA A 60 -6.09 -11.98 -6.65
C ALA A 60 -6.48 -13.44 -6.41
N THR A 61 -6.48 -14.26 -7.47
CA THR A 61 -6.67 -15.71 -7.38
C THR A 61 -5.61 -16.35 -6.48
N ALA A 62 -4.32 -16.11 -6.76
CA ALA A 62 -3.23 -16.70 -5.99
C ALA A 62 -3.25 -16.28 -4.52
N LEU A 63 -3.53 -15.01 -4.24
CA LEU A 63 -3.63 -14.48 -2.88
C LEU A 63 -4.83 -15.06 -2.13
N ALA A 64 -5.99 -15.15 -2.77
CA ALA A 64 -7.17 -15.78 -2.18
C ALA A 64 -6.89 -17.22 -1.77
N ASP A 65 -6.26 -18.00 -2.66
CA ASP A 65 -5.94 -19.40 -2.42
C ASP A 65 -4.88 -19.55 -1.32
N ALA A 66 -3.83 -18.70 -1.32
CA ALA A 66 -2.76 -18.73 -0.33
C ALA A 66 -3.23 -18.39 1.10
N TYR A 67 -4.18 -17.47 1.23
CA TYR A 67 -4.72 -17.04 2.53
C TYR A 67 -6.05 -17.72 2.91
N GLY A 68 -6.58 -18.60 2.06
CA GLY A 68 -7.88 -19.26 2.31
C GLY A 68 -9.07 -18.29 2.32
N ILE A 69 -8.98 -17.19 1.57
CA ILE A 69 -9.99 -16.14 1.52
C ILE A 69 -11.03 -16.50 0.46
N ASP A 70 -12.31 -16.44 0.85
CA ASP A 70 -13.42 -16.55 -0.09
C ASP A 70 -13.38 -15.38 -1.10
N ARG A 71 -13.36 -15.70 -2.40
CA ARG A 71 -13.25 -14.71 -3.49
C ARG A 71 -14.38 -13.69 -3.49
N GLU A 72 -15.57 -14.07 -3.02
CA GLU A 72 -16.71 -13.14 -2.87
C GLU A 72 -16.52 -12.16 -1.71
N LYS A 73 -15.60 -12.46 -0.79
CA LYS A 73 -15.22 -11.59 0.32
C LYS A 73 -13.99 -10.74 0.04
N MET A 74 -13.29 -10.94 -1.08
CA MET A 74 -12.14 -10.09 -1.43
C MET A 74 -12.54 -8.65 -1.72
N ILE A 75 -13.76 -8.44 -2.21
CA ILE A 75 -14.29 -7.11 -2.52
C ILE A 75 -15.74 -7.04 -2.07
N ILE A 76 -16.01 -6.09 -1.20
CA ILE A 76 -17.32 -5.90 -0.58
C ILE A 76 -17.78 -4.45 -0.78
N ARG A 77 -19.06 -4.21 -0.54
CA ARG A 77 -19.61 -2.85 -0.47
C ARG A 77 -19.75 -2.43 0.98
N ASP A 78 -19.31 -1.23 1.31
CA ASP A 78 -19.70 -0.60 2.56
C ASP A 78 -21.19 -0.19 2.51
N GLU A 79 -22.00 -0.68 3.44
CA GLU A 79 -23.43 -0.39 3.51
C GLU A 79 -23.74 1.09 3.72
N ALA A 80 -22.90 1.81 4.48
CA ALA A 80 -23.19 3.18 4.90
C ALA A 80 -22.85 4.21 3.82
N SER A 81 -21.74 4.02 3.11
CA SER A 81 -21.22 4.94 2.10
C SER A 81 -21.44 4.46 0.66
N GLY A 82 -21.71 3.18 0.47
CA GLY A 82 -21.72 2.53 -0.85
C GLY A 82 -20.33 2.34 -1.46
N HIS A 83 -19.25 2.67 -0.73
CA HIS A 83 -17.87 2.52 -1.19
C HIS A 83 -17.52 1.05 -1.41
N LEU A 84 -16.54 0.81 -2.29
CA LEU A 84 -15.97 -0.52 -2.50
C LEU A 84 -14.77 -0.68 -1.57
N LEU A 85 -14.84 -1.71 -0.73
CA LEU A 85 -13.75 -2.09 0.15
C LEU A 85 -13.09 -3.35 -0.39
N ILE A 86 -11.77 -3.39 -0.33
CA ILE A 86 -10.97 -4.50 -0.86
C ILE A 86 -10.15 -5.09 0.28
N ASP A 87 -10.04 -6.41 0.30
CA ASP A 87 -9.25 -7.15 1.29
C ASP A 87 -7.80 -6.66 1.29
N GLU A 88 -7.22 -6.55 2.50
CA GLU A 88 -5.89 -5.99 2.71
C GLU A 88 -4.78 -6.68 1.92
N CYS A 89 -4.92 -7.97 1.58
CA CYS A 89 -3.90 -8.69 0.82
C CYS A 89 -3.66 -8.08 -0.57
N LEU A 90 -4.62 -7.32 -1.10
CA LEU A 90 -4.53 -6.63 -2.38
C LEU A 90 -4.09 -5.17 -2.26
N ALA A 91 -3.81 -4.66 -1.07
CA ALA A 91 -3.57 -3.24 -0.84
C ALA A 91 -2.39 -2.69 -1.66
N LEU A 92 -1.23 -3.34 -1.61
CA LEU A 92 -0.06 -2.88 -2.36
C LEU A 92 -0.25 -3.01 -3.88
N LEU A 93 -0.91 -4.07 -4.36
CA LEU A 93 -1.27 -4.19 -5.78
C LEU A 93 -2.23 -3.09 -6.22
N PHE A 94 -3.15 -2.68 -5.35
CA PHE A 94 -4.03 -1.57 -5.62
C PHE A 94 -3.28 -0.24 -5.68
N VAL A 95 -2.28 -0.02 -4.80
CA VAL A 95 -1.40 1.14 -4.91
C VAL A 95 -0.65 1.12 -6.24
N VAL A 96 -0.07 -0.01 -6.64
CA VAL A 96 0.61 -0.16 -7.95
C VAL A 96 -0.32 0.14 -9.13
N TYR A 97 -1.59 -0.25 -9.03
CA TYR A 97 -2.59 0.07 -10.05
C TYR A 97 -2.84 1.58 -10.18
N ILE A 98 -2.84 2.31 -9.06
CA ILE A 98 -3.05 3.77 -9.03
C ILE A 98 -1.76 4.52 -9.40
N ASP A 99 -0.62 4.04 -8.94
CA ASP A 99 0.71 4.60 -9.15
C ASP A 99 1.70 3.51 -9.61
N PRO A 100 1.86 3.31 -10.93
CA PRO A 100 2.78 2.32 -11.46
C PRO A 100 4.26 2.59 -11.11
N ALA A 101 4.66 3.83 -10.82
CA ALA A 101 6.03 4.13 -10.42
C ALA A 101 6.37 3.51 -9.06
N PHE A 102 5.39 3.46 -8.15
CA PHE A 102 5.53 2.71 -6.90
C PHE A 102 5.73 1.20 -7.15
N GLY A 103 5.15 0.65 -8.22
CA GLY A 103 5.39 -0.74 -8.62
C GLY A 103 6.85 -1.01 -9.00
N VAL A 104 7.51 -0.06 -9.67
CA VAL A 104 8.94 -0.14 -9.98
C VAL A 104 9.76 -0.12 -8.69
N TYR A 105 9.47 0.82 -7.80
CA TYR A 105 10.10 0.90 -6.49
C TYR A 105 9.95 -0.41 -5.69
N LEU A 106 8.74 -1.00 -5.67
CA LEU A 106 8.49 -2.26 -4.97
C LEU A 106 9.37 -3.40 -5.51
N LEU A 107 9.53 -3.48 -6.83
CA LEU A 107 10.38 -4.48 -7.46
C LEU A 107 11.86 -4.26 -7.12
N GLU A 108 12.34 -3.02 -7.10
CA GLU A 108 13.72 -2.69 -6.68
C GLU A 108 13.98 -3.05 -5.22
N ARG A 109 13.05 -2.76 -4.31
CA ARG A 109 13.20 -3.13 -2.89
C ARG A 109 13.17 -4.65 -2.69
N VAL A 110 12.38 -5.39 -3.48
CA VAL A 110 12.39 -6.86 -3.46
C VAL A 110 13.69 -7.43 -4.03
N ASP A 111 14.22 -6.84 -5.12
CA ASP A 111 15.53 -7.22 -5.66
C ASP A 111 16.67 -6.98 -4.65
N GLU A 112 16.65 -5.83 -3.99
CA GLU A 112 17.58 -5.51 -2.90
C GLU A 112 17.46 -6.51 -1.75
N LEU A 113 16.23 -6.85 -1.33
CA LEU A 113 15.99 -7.87 -0.29
C LEU A 113 16.58 -9.23 -0.69
N LEU A 114 16.37 -9.65 -1.94
CA LEU A 114 16.82 -10.96 -2.42
C LEU A 114 18.32 -11.03 -2.69
N SER A 115 18.94 -9.91 -3.08
CA SER A 115 20.38 -9.84 -3.37
C SER A 115 21.23 -9.52 -2.13
N GLY A 116 20.75 -8.64 -1.25
CA GLY A 116 21.45 -8.17 -0.06
C GLY A 116 20.98 -8.78 1.27
N GLY A 117 19.83 -9.46 1.28
CA GLY A 117 19.27 -10.14 2.46
C GLY A 117 18.39 -9.27 3.36
N PHE A 118 18.32 -7.96 3.14
CA PHE A 118 17.39 -7.05 3.81
C PHE A 118 17.07 -5.84 2.92
N THR A 119 15.93 -5.19 3.14
CA THR A 119 15.59 -3.89 2.53
C THR A 119 14.85 -3.03 3.56
N VAL A 120 14.86 -1.72 3.36
CA VAL A 120 14.23 -0.74 4.25
C VAL A 120 13.45 0.28 3.43
N SER A 121 12.35 0.79 3.95
CA SER A 121 11.59 1.87 3.30
C SER A 121 12.42 3.17 3.27
N ASP A 122 12.58 3.75 2.09
CA ASP A 122 13.29 5.02 1.90
C ASP A 122 12.61 6.16 2.69
N THR A 123 11.28 6.20 2.67
CA THR A 123 10.49 7.14 3.46
C THR A 123 10.79 7.02 4.96
N TRP A 124 10.92 5.79 5.47
CA TRP A 124 11.28 5.57 6.86
C TRP A 124 12.71 6.02 7.15
N LEU A 125 13.68 5.74 6.27
CA LEU A 125 15.07 6.16 6.44
C LEU A 125 15.17 7.68 6.54
N VAL A 126 14.50 8.41 5.65
CA VAL A 126 14.47 9.87 5.65
C VAL A 126 13.85 10.40 6.95
N GLN A 127 12.73 9.81 7.39
CA GLN A 127 12.09 10.19 8.66
C GLN A 127 12.99 9.91 9.87
N ALA A 128 13.63 8.74 9.91
CA ALA A 128 14.51 8.35 11.00
C ALA A 128 15.77 9.22 11.07
N ALA A 129 16.32 9.62 9.91
CA ALA A 129 17.42 10.57 9.83
C ALA A 129 16.99 11.96 10.32
N GLY A 130 15.84 12.46 9.87
CA GLY A 130 15.31 13.77 10.28
C GLY A 130 14.93 13.87 11.77
N LEU A 131 14.74 12.74 12.47
CA LEU A 131 14.55 12.70 13.92
C LEU A 131 15.85 12.83 14.72
N ARG A 132 17.00 12.59 14.08
CA ARG A 132 18.31 12.51 14.75
C ARG A 132 19.25 13.64 14.34
N PHE A 133 19.10 14.14 13.11
CA PHE A 133 19.98 15.13 12.52
C PHE A 133 19.18 16.31 11.98
N THR A 134 19.75 17.49 12.12
CA THR A 134 19.37 18.66 11.32
C THR A 134 19.77 18.45 9.86
N LYS A 135 19.21 19.26 8.97
CA LYS A 135 19.55 19.21 7.54
C LYS A 135 21.03 19.54 7.31
N GLU A 136 21.55 20.51 8.06
CA GLU A 136 22.93 20.98 7.98
C GLU A 136 23.91 19.88 8.41
N GLU A 137 23.64 19.22 9.54
CA GLU A 137 24.45 18.09 10.02
C GLU A 137 24.45 16.93 9.03
N LEU A 138 23.27 16.56 8.50
CA LEU A 138 23.16 15.48 7.52
C LEU A 138 23.96 15.80 6.24
N THR A 139 23.93 17.05 5.78
CA THR A 139 24.67 17.49 4.59
C THR A 139 26.18 17.38 4.80
N GLN A 140 26.69 17.84 5.95
CA GLN A 140 28.11 17.74 6.27
C GLN A 140 28.59 16.30 6.37
N ILE A 141 27.79 15.40 6.95
CA ILE A 141 28.12 13.97 7.03
C ILE A 141 28.25 13.36 5.63
N LEU A 142 27.32 13.68 4.73
CA LEU A 142 27.33 13.16 3.35
C LEU A 142 28.58 13.64 2.58
N GLU A 143 28.92 14.94 2.68
CA GLU A 143 30.12 15.50 2.04
C GLU A 143 31.42 14.83 2.51
N GLN A 144 31.49 14.47 3.80
CA GLN A 144 32.64 13.76 4.38
C GLN A 144 32.76 12.31 3.91
N HIS A 145 31.64 11.62 3.68
CA HIS A 145 31.65 10.24 3.18
C HIS A 145 31.90 10.17 1.67
N GLU A 146 31.39 11.10 0.87
CA GLU A 146 31.69 11.16 -0.57
C GLU A 146 33.18 11.35 -0.85
N THR A 147 33.88 12.14 -0.02
CA THR A 147 35.32 12.35 -0.14
C THR A 147 36.18 11.15 0.31
N GLN A 148 35.61 10.17 1.02
CA GLN A 148 36.32 8.96 1.46
C GLN A 148 36.25 7.80 0.46
N HIS A 149 35.42 7.90 -0.58
CA HIS A 149 35.26 6.88 -1.62
C HIS A 149 35.94 7.22 -2.95
N ILE A 150 36.88 8.18 -2.95
CA ILE A 150 37.76 8.52 -4.08
C ILE A 150 39.16 7.95 -3.85
#